data_AF-A0AAN4MYQ8-F1
#
_entry.id   AF-A0AAN4MYQ8-F1
#
_cell.length_a   1.000
_cell.length_b   1.000
_cell.length_c   1.000
_cell.angle_alpha   90.00
_cell.angle_beta   90.00
_cell.angle_gamma   90.00
#
_symmetry.space_group_name_H-M   'P 1'
#
loop_
_entity.id
_entity.type
_entity.pdbx_description
1 polymer ?
#
loop_
_entity_poly.entity_id
_entity_poly.type
_entity_poly.pdbx_seq_one_letter_code
_entity_poly.pdbx_strand_id
1 'polypeptide(L)'
;MNPILNKMGANANEQKKLLMECAAMLEKYVNRFPAEKGCASFSGEDMKLWKEVYYPKLVQTDILPDGKFFSGTSSGSSGIGTDGYFTGYEFFQFIYRTYKSLYELEKAGQMR
;
A
#
# COMPACT_ATOMS: atom_id res chain seq x y z
N MET A 1 -1.47 22.23 7.91
CA MET A 1 -0.49 21.19 8.31
C MET A 1 -0.98 19.84 7.80
N ASN A 2 -0.13 19.09 7.09
CA ASN A 2 -0.50 17.80 6.53
C ASN A 2 -0.55 16.75 7.68
N PRO A 3 -1.66 16.02 7.91
CA PRO A 3 -1.80 15.11 9.06
C PRO A 3 -0.72 14.04 9.17
N ILE A 4 -0.11 13.71 8.03
CA ILE A 4 1.02 12.78 7.87
C ILE A 4 2.24 13.25 8.67
N LEU A 5 2.45 14.56 8.82
CA LEU A 5 3.65 15.12 9.42
C LEU A 5 3.75 14.92 10.94
N ASN A 6 2.62 14.70 11.64
CA ASN A 6 2.57 14.72 13.10
C ASN A 6 2.89 13.36 13.78
N LYS A 7 3.16 12.30 13.00
CA LYS A 7 3.47 10.95 13.53
C LYS A 7 4.95 10.52 13.36
N MET A 8 5.82 11.39 12.84
CA MET A 8 7.10 11.00 12.22
C MET A 8 8.36 11.10 13.10
N GLY A 9 8.24 11.03 14.43
CA GLY A 9 9.35 11.30 15.35
C GLY A 9 10.44 10.20 15.45
N ALA A 10 10.07 8.93 15.33
CA ALA A 10 11.01 7.80 15.49
C ALA A 10 10.82 6.67 14.46
N ASN A 11 9.74 6.70 13.68
CA ASN A 11 9.23 5.58 12.87
C ASN A 11 9.46 5.76 11.36
N ALA A 12 10.07 6.86 10.89
CA ALA A 12 10.13 7.16 9.45
C ALA A 12 10.98 6.14 8.65
N ASN A 13 12.12 5.71 9.19
CA ASN A 13 12.97 4.71 8.52
C ASN A 13 12.34 3.31 8.54
N GLU A 14 11.71 2.93 9.64
CA GLU A 14 10.98 1.65 9.76
C GLU A 14 9.78 1.63 8.82
N GLN A 15 9.00 2.71 8.77
CA GLN A 15 7.90 2.90 7.84
C GLN A 15 8.38 2.85 6.37
N LYS A 16 9.50 3.51 6.04
CA LYS A 16 10.09 3.46 4.70
C LYS A 16 10.47 2.03 4.32
N LYS A 17 11.17 1.32 5.22
CA LYS A 17 11.54 -0.09 5.00
C LYS A 17 10.30 -0.95 4.77
N LEU A 18 9.28 -0.80 5.61
CA LEU A 18 8.04 -1.55 5.51
C LEU A 18 7.30 -1.29 4.18
N LEU A 19 7.27 -0.04 3.72
CA LEU A 19 6.69 0.33 2.43
C LEU A 19 7.49 -0.24 1.25
N MET A 20 8.82 -0.25 1.32
CA MET A 20 9.67 -0.86 0.29
C MET A 20 9.46 -2.37 0.19
N GLU A 21 9.40 -3.06 1.34
CA GLU A 21 9.13 -4.50 1.40
C GLU A 21 7.73 -4.85 0.88
N CYS A 22 6.73 -4.02 1.21
CA CYS A 22 5.37 -4.14 0.68
C CYS A 22 5.34 -3.93 -0.85
N ALA A 23 6.03 -2.89 -1.36
CA ALA A 23 6.13 -2.64 -2.80
C ALA A 23 6.77 -3.83 -3.53
N ALA A 24 7.89 -4.36 -3.03
CA ALA A 24 8.56 -5.51 -3.61
C ALA A 24 7.68 -6.76 -3.63
N MET A 25 6.82 -6.95 -2.61
CA MET A 25 5.84 -8.03 -2.61
C MET A 25 4.74 -7.81 -3.65
N LEU A 26 4.20 -6.60 -3.77
CA LEU A 26 3.21 -6.24 -4.80
C LEU A 26 3.75 -6.44 -6.21
N GLU A 27 4.98 -6.01 -6.49
CA GLU A 27 5.64 -6.11 -7.80
C GLU A 27 5.60 -7.54 -8.39
N LYS A 28 5.67 -8.58 -7.54
CA LYS A 28 5.56 -9.99 -7.96
C LYS A 28 4.26 -10.30 -8.70
N TYR A 29 3.20 -9.53 -8.45
CA TYR A 29 1.86 -9.75 -8.97
C TYR A 29 1.54 -8.85 -10.19
N VAL A 30 2.44 -7.94 -10.59
CA VAL A 30 2.23 -7.03 -11.74
C VAL A 30 1.92 -7.81 -13.01
N ASN A 31 2.70 -8.87 -13.28
CA ASN A 31 2.55 -9.69 -14.49
C ASN A 31 1.30 -10.58 -14.48
N ARG A 32 0.52 -10.60 -13.38
CA ARG A 32 -0.78 -11.27 -13.37
C ARG A 32 -1.81 -10.50 -14.19
N PHE A 33 -1.64 -9.19 -14.40
CA PHE A 33 -2.54 -8.41 -15.24
C PHE A 33 -1.82 -7.97 -16.53
N PRO A 34 -2.46 -8.10 -17.70
CA PRO A 34 -3.88 -8.42 -17.94
C PRO A 34 -4.20 -9.93 -18.06
N ALA A 35 -3.26 -10.83 -17.72
CA ALA A 35 -3.46 -12.28 -17.88
C ALA A 35 -4.68 -12.82 -17.08
N GLU A 36 -4.93 -12.25 -15.90
CA GLU A 36 -6.07 -12.50 -15.04
C GLU A 36 -7.21 -11.53 -15.39
N LYS A 37 -8.38 -12.06 -15.78
CA LYS A 37 -9.56 -11.25 -16.14
C LYS A 37 -10.51 -10.99 -14.95
N GLY A 38 -10.16 -11.46 -13.76
CA GLY A 38 -10.99 -11.40 -12.55
C GLY A 38 -10.21 -10.96 -11.31
N CYS A 39 -10.61 -11.46 -10.15
CA CYS A 39 -9.85 -11.26 -8.92
C CYS A 39 -8.66 -12.21 -8.86
N ALA A 40 -7.49 -11.65 -8.58
CA ALA A 40 -6.34 -12.40 -8.09
C ALA A 40 -6.28 -12.32 -6.56
N SER A 41 -5.41 -13.10 -5.96
CA SER A 41 -5.10 -12.99 -4.54
C SER A 41 -3.62 -13.22 -4.26
N PHE A 42 -3.16 -12.68 -3.14
CA PHE A 42 -1.88 -13.07 -2.58
C PHE A 42 -1.86 -14.56 -2.26
N SER A 43 -0.68 -15.18 -2.40
CA SER A 43 -0.51 -16.62 -2.20
C SER A 43 0.66 -16.94 -1.28
N GLY A 44 0.56 -18.04 -0.52
CA GLY A 44 1.63 -18.53 0.34
C GLY A 44 2.10 -17.52 1.37
N GLU A 45 3.41 -17.31 1.46
CA GLU A 45 4.04 -16.39 2.42
C GLU A 45 3.60 -14.93 2.21
N ASP A 46 3.35 -14.51 0.97
CA ASP A 46 2.91 -13.13 0.71
C ASP A 46 1.55 -12.83 1.35
N MET A 47 0.63 -13.82 1.35
CA MET A 47 -0.67 -13.69 2.01
C MET A 47 -0.55 -13.65 3.54
N LYS A 48 0.40 -14.41 4.09
CA LYS A 48 0.71 -14.38 5.52
C LYS A 48 1.26 -13.02 5.93
N LEU A 49 2.28 -12.53 5.22
CA LEU A 49 2.86 -11.21 5.43
C LEU A 49 1.82 -10.09 5.25
N TRP A 50 0.94 -10.22 4.27
CA TRP A 50 -0.16 -9.27 4.09
C TRP A 50 -1.02 -9.16 5.35
N LYS A 51 -1.51 -10.29 5.87
CA LYS A 51 -2.40 -10.33 7.04
C LYS A 51 -1.72 -9.93 8.35
N GLU A 52 -0.50 -10.41 8.58
CA GLU A 52 0.18 -10.27 9.86
C GLU A 52 0.99 -8.98 9.96
N VAL A 53 1.41 -8.42 8.82
CA VAL A 53 2.39 -7.33 8.79
C VAL A 53 1.85 -6.13 8.03
N TYR A 54 1.60 -6.24 6.72
CA TYR A 54 1.37 -5.07 5.88
C TYR A 54 -0.01 -4.45 6.09
N TYR A 55 -1.08 -5.26 6.12
CA TYR A 55 -2.42 -4.73 6.31
C TYR A 55 -2.59 -4.03 7.68
N PRO A 56 -2.18 -4.64 8.82
CA PRO A 56 -2.33 -3.97 10.12
C PRO A 56 -1.43 -2.74 10.27
N LYS A 57 -0.21 -2.77 9.73
CA LYS A 57 0.77 -1.71 9.96
C LYS A 57 0.75 -0.59 8.94
N LEU A 58 0.31 -0.85 7.70
CA LEU A 58 0.27 0.14 6.63
C LEU A 58 -1.17 0.61 6.36
N VAL A 59 -2.13 -0.32 6.29
CA VAL A 59 -3.51 0.02 5.88
C VAL A 59 -4.32 0.49 7.08
N GLN A 60 -4.39 -0.29 8.17
CA GLN A 60 -5.18 0.07 9.36
C GLN A 60 -4.64 1.29 10.11
N THR A 61 -3.36 1.65 9.92
CA THR A 61 -2.74 2.85 10.51
C THR A 61 -2.91 4.10 9.66
N ASP A 62 -3.56 3.98 8.48
CA ASP A 62 -3.78 5.04 7.49
C ASP A 62 -2.47 5.56 6.83
N ILE A 63 -1.39 4.76 6.88
CA ILE A 63 -0.15 5.04 6.12
C ILE A 63 -0.37 4.83 4.62
N LEU A 64 -1.13 3.79 4.29
CA LEU A 64 -1.71 3.53 2.98
C LEU A 64 -3.22 3.66 3.12
N PRO A 65 -3.80 4.85 2.83
CA PRO A 65 -5.22 5.08 3.02
C PRO A 65 -6.05 4.13 2.17
N ASP A 66 -6.86 3.32 2.84
CA ASP A 66 -7.86 2.47 2.19
C ASP A 66 -9.03 3.32 1.67
N GLY A 67 -9.59 2.94 0.52
CA GLY A 67 -10.75 3.60 -0.08
C GLY A 67 -10.54 4.98 -0.69
N LYS A 68 -9.38 5.64 -0.54
CA LYS A 68 -9.08 6.83 -1.36
C LYS A 68 -8.70 6.36 -2.76
N PHE A 69 -9.36 6.81 -3.82
CA PHE A 69 -8.99 6.41 -5.18
C PHE A 69 -8.00 7.40 -5.84
N PHE A 70 -7.62 7.21 -7.12
CA PHE A 70 -6.67 8.10 -7.82
C PHE A 70 -7.03 9.60 -7.71
N SER A 71 -8.32 9.92 -7.60
CA SER A 71 -8.89 11.27 -7.47
C SER A 71 -8.98 11.81 -6.04
N GLY A 72 -8.64 11.02 -5.02
CA GLY A 72 -8.79 11.42 -3.61
C GLY A 72 -10.22 11.40 -3.06
N THR A 73 -11.22 11.11 -3.91
CA THR A 73 -12.59 10.83 -3.48
C THR A 73 -12.68 9.40 -2.97
N SER A 74 -13.38 9.21 -1.86
CA SER A 74 -13.63 7.91 -1.27
C SER A 74 -14.80 7.22 -1.97
N SER A 75 -14.51 6.17 -2.73
CA SER A 75 -15.50 5.13 -3.04
C SER A 75 -15.28 4.01 -2.03
N GLY A 76 -16.32 3.59 -1.33
CA GLY A 76 -16.22 2.49 -0.36
C GLY A 76 -15.57 1.25 -0.99
N SER A 77 -14.81 0.50 -0.18
CA SER A 77 -14.23 -0.81 -0.49
C SER A 77 -13.45 -0.89 -1.82
N SER A 78 -12.55 0.07 -2.08
CA SER A 78 -11.81 0.15 -3.35
C SER A 78 -10.28 -0.04 -3.16
N GLY A 79 -9.90 -1.03 -2.36
CA GLY A 79 -8.51 -1.34 -1.99
C GLY A 79 -8.35 -2.82 -1.73
N ILE A 80 -7.14 -3.25 -1.37
CA ILE A 80 -6.89 -4.65 -1.03
C ILE A 80 -7.27 -4.86 0.44
N GLY A 81 -8.29 -5.69 0.68
CA GLY A 81 -8.77 -6.00 2.03
C GLY A 81 -7.85 -6.98 2.76
N THR A 82 -8.17 -7.28 4.03
CA THR A 82 -7.47 -8.33 4.81
C THR A 82 -7.53 -9.71 4.15
N ASP A 83 -8.52 -9.92 3.29
CA ASP A 83 -8.70 -11.14 2.51
C ASP A 83 -7.69 -11.28 1.35
N GLY A 84 -6.92 -10.23 1.05
CA GLY A 84 -5.83 -10.26 0.09
C GLY A 84 -6.28 -10.47 -1.35
N TYR A 85 -7.57 -10.32 -1.64
CA TYR A 85 -8.13 -10.38 -2.98
C TYR A 85 -8.11 -9.00 -3.62
N PHE A 86 -7.85 -8.96 -4.92
CA PHE A 86 -7.81 -7.72 -5.68
C PHE A 86 -8.10 -7.94 -7.15
N THR A 87 -8.86 -7.02 -7.71
CA THR A 87 -8.94 -6.77 -9.16
C THR A 87 -7.67 -6.08 -9.64
N GLY A 88 -7.42 -6.09 -10.95
CA GLY A 88 -6.30 -5.34 -11.53
C GLY A 88 -6.39 -3.84 -11.22
N TYR A 89 -7.60 -3.29 -11.12
CA TYR A 89 -7.82 -1.88 -10.81
C TYR A 89 -7.45 -1.54 -9.36
N GLU A 90 -7.88 -2.35 -8.40
CA GLU A 90 -7.48 -2.22 -6.99
C GLU A 90 -5.96 -2.40 -6.83
N PHE A 91 -5.37 -3.38 -7.53
CA PHE A 91 -3.95 -3.65 -7.48
C PHE A 91 -3.10 -2.48 -7.99
N PHE A 92 -3.37 -1.96 -9.19
CA PHE A 92 -2.59 -0.86 -9.76
C PHE A 92 -2.82 0.47 -9.03
N GLN A 93 -4.01 0.68 -8.46
CA GLN A 93 -4.23 1.79 -7.55
C GLN A 93 -3.38 1.65 -6.29
N PHE A 94 -3.33 0.45 -5.71
CA PHE A 94 -2.67 0.21 -4.45
C PHE A 94 -1.16 0.37 -4.58
N ILE A 95 -0.56 -0.23 -5.62
CA ILE A 95 0.88 -0.10 -5.90
C ILE A 95 1.29 1.36 -6.17
N TYR A 96 0.46 2.13 -6.90
CA TYR A 96 0.69 3.57 -7.08
C TYR A 96 0.73 4.31 -5.74
N ARG A 97 -0.20 4.01 -4.83
CA ARG A 97 -0.21 4.61 -3.50
C ARG A 97 1.01 4.25 -2.68
N THR A 98 1.46 3.01 -2.76
CA THR A 98 2.69 2.58 -2.08
C THR A 98 3.89 3.41 -2.53
N TYR A 99 4.09 3.58 -3.84
CA TYR A 99 5.19 4.43 -4.33
C TYR A 99 4.98 5.91 -4.04
N LYS A 100 3.75 6.42 -4.11
CA LYS A 100 3.46 7.81 -3.72
C LYS A 100 3.83 8.06 -2.26
N SER A 101 3.47 7.16 -1.35
CA SER A 101 3.85 7.27 0.07
C SER A 101 5.37 7.20 0.27
N LEU A 102 6.07 6.34 -0.49
CA LEU A 102 7.55 6.31 -0.49
C LEU A 102 8.14 7.66 -0.95
N TYR A 103 7.65 8.21 -2.05
CA TYR A 103 8.12 9.49 -2.59
C TYR A 103 7.89 10.65 -1.60
N GLU A 104 6.70 10.73 -0.98
CA GLU A 104 6.41 11.78 0.00
C GLU A 104 7.28 11.66 1.26
N LEU A 105 7.61 10.43 1.69
CA LEU A 105 8.54 10.20 2.79
C LEU A 105 9.96 10.66 2.46
N GLU A 106 10.45 10.34 1.26
CA GLU A 106 11.79 10.77 0.81
C GLU A 106 11.87 12.29 0.69
N LYS A 107 10.86 12.91 0.06
CA LYS A 107 10.76 14.36 -0.08
C LYS A 107 10.73 15.06 1.29
N ALA A 108 9.98 14.53 2.25
CA ALA A 108 9.93 15.07 3.61
C ALA A 108 11.28 14.92 4.35
N GLY A 109 12.04 13.86 4.06
CA GLY A 109 13.39 13.67 4.58
C GLY A 109 14.42 14.65 4.01
N GLN A 110 14.27 15.05 2.75
CA GLN A 110 15.16 16.03 2.09
C GLN A 110 14.91 17.49 2.52
N MET A 111 13.72 17.78 3.05
CA MET A 111 13.36 19.13 3.55
C MET A 111 13.71 19.34 5.03
N ARG A 112 14.38 18.38 5.68
CA ARG A 112 14.92 18.47 7.05
C ARG A 112 16.41 18.78 7.00
#